data_AF-A0A929QTU9-F1
#
_entry.id   AF-A0A929QTU9-F1
#
_cell.length_a   1.000
_cell.length_b   1.000
_cell.length_c   1.000
_cell.angle_alpha   90.00
_cell.angle_beta   90.00
_cell.angle_gamma   90.00
#
_symmetry.space_group_name_H-M   'P 1'
#
loop_
_entity.id
_entity.type
_entity.pdbx_description
1 polymer ?
#
loop_
_entity_poly.entity_id
_entity_poly.type
_entity_poly.pdbx_seq_one_letter_code
_entity_poly.pdbx_strand_id
1 'polypeptide(L)'
;MSDQLLTALAFDGQLRVLVLDATGVVQEAVNRHKTWHTATAVLGRTLVGTLLLASNSKGDERLRVEILGTGPVGRIIAEGDAYG
;
A
#
# COMPACT_ATOMS: atom_id res chain seq x y z
N MET A 1 -16.72 -0.19 -6.31
CA MET A 1 -16.25 0.99 -5.54
C MET A 1 -14.89 1.36 -6.10
N SER A 2 -14.61 2.64 -6.32
CA SER A 2 -13.28 3.10 -6.80
C SER A 2 -12.33 3.19 -5.62
N ASP A 3 -11.08 2.77 -5.80
CA ASP A 3 -10.02 2.97 -4.81
C ASP A 3 -9.74 4.48 -4.63
N GLN A 4 -9.50 4.91 -3.39
CA GLN A 4 -9.35 6.33 -3.04
C GLN A 4 -8.37 6.56 -1.90
N LEU A 5 -7.55 7.61 -2.03
CA LEU A 5 -6.69 8.14 -0.99
C LEU A 5 -7.17 9.54 -0.61
N LEU A 6 -7.51 9.71 0.67
CA LEU A 6 -7.94 10.98 1.24
C LEU A 6 -6.88 11.48 2.23
N THR A 7 -6.55 12.76 2.13
CA THR A 7 -5.68 13.44 3.09
C THR A 7 -6.47 14.52 3.80
N ALA A 8 -6.41 14.53 5.12
CA ALA A 8 -7.07 15.51 5.98
C ALA A 8 -6.08 16.10 6.99
N LEU A 9 -6.38 17.31 7.45
CA LEU A 9 -5.68 17.98 8.53
C LEU A 9 -6.64 18.19 9.70
N ALA A 10 -6.14 18.03 10.93
CA ALA A 10 -6.87 18.27 12.16
C ALA A 10 -6.02 19.10 13.13
N PHE A 11 -6.66 19.63 14.18
CA PHE A 11 -6.01 20.47 15.21
C PHE A 11 -5.21 21.64 14.60
N ASP A 12 -5.86 22.46 13.77
CA ASP A 12 -5.24 23.60 13.08
C ASP A 12 -3.94 23.25 12.33
N GLY A 13 -3.91 22.07 11.72
CA GLY A 13 -2.78 21.60 10.91
C GLY A 13 -1.68 20.89 11.70
N GLN A 14 -1.84 20.67 13.00
CA GLN A 14 -0.87 19.93 13.81
C GLN A 14 -0.92 18.42 13.58
N LEU A 15 -2.05 17.89 13.09
CA LEU A 15 -2.23 16.49 12.79
C LEU A 15 -2.60 16.30 11.32
N ARG A 16 -1.84 15.45 10.61
CA ARG A 16 -2.19 14.98 9.28
C ARG A 16 -2.69 13.55 9.33
N VAL A 17 -3.83 13.30 8.69
CA VAL A 17 -4.48 11.99 8.62
C VAL A 17 -4.58 11.58 7.16
N LEU A 18 -4.18 10.34 6.87
CA LEU A 18 -4.30 9.71 5.56
C LEU A 18 -5.25 8.52 5.69
N VAL A 19 -6.21 8.43 4.77
CA VAL A 19 -7.18 7.33 4.70
C VAL A 19 -7.12 6.75 3.30
N LEU A 20 -7.02 5.43 3.20
CA LEU A 20 -6.88 4.72 1.93
C LEU A 20 -7.91 3.58 1.86
N ASP A 21 -8.73 3.58 0.81
CA ASP A 21 -9.43 2.38 0.32
C ASP A 21 -8.68 1.86 -0.90
N ALA A 22 -8.08 0.68 -0.76
CA ALA A 22 -7.33 -0.01 -1.80
C ALA A 22 -7.90 -1.40 -2.09
N THR A 23 -9.19 -1.61 -1.85
CA THR A 23 -9.84 -2.91 -2.01
C THR A 23 -9.69 -3.45 -3.44
N GLY A 24 -9.82 -2.58 -4.46
CA GLY A 24 -9.66 -2.92 -5.86
C GLY A 24 -8.23 -3.28 -6.22
N VAL A 25 -7.25 -2.44 -5.85
CA VAL A 25 -5.82 -2.71 -6.05
C VAL A 25 -5.40 -4.04 -5.43
N VAL A 26 -5.80 -4.30 -4.17
CA VAL A 26 -5.48 -5.56 -3.50
C VAL A 26 -6.16 -6.74 -4.20
N GLN A 27 -7.42 -6.60 -4.59
CA GLN A 27 -8.14 -7.65 -5.32
C GLN A 27 -7.49 -7.96 -6.67
N GLU A 28 -7.02 -6.94 -7.39
CA GLU A 28 -6.30 -7.12 -8.65
C GLU A 28 -4.96 -7.82 -8.44
N ALA A 29 -4.20 -7.46 -7.41
CA ALA A 29 -2.97 -8.15 -7.05
C ALA A 29 -3.23 -9.63 -6.74
N VAL A 30 -4.27 -9.94 -5.97
CA VAL A 30 -4.69 -11.33 -5.68
C VAL A 30 -5.09 -12.06 -6.96
N ASN A 31 -5.82 -11.41 -7.86
CA ASN A 31 -6.26 -12.00 -9.12
C ASN A 31 -5.08 -12.35 -10.03
N ARG A 32 -4.02 -11.55 -10.02
CA ARG A 32 -2.78 -11.77 -10.79
C ARG A 32 -1.90 -12.85 -10.17
N HIS A 33 -1.68 -12.77 -8.86
CA HIS A 33 -0.74 -13.65 -8.16
C HIS A 33 -1.36 -14.96 -7.67
N LYS A 34 -2.69 -15.09 -7.71
CA LYS A 34 -3.45 -16.27 -7.24
C LYS A 34 -3.04 -16.70 -5.83
N THR A 35 -2.89 -15.72 -4.94
CA THR A 35 -2.40 -15.93 -3.57
C THR A 35 -3.44 -16.65 -2.71
N TRP A 36 -2.96 -17.50 -1.80
CA TRP A 36 -3.80 -18.05 -0.73
C TRP A 36 -4.12 -16.99 0.34
N HIS A 37 -5.04 -17.30 1.26
CA HIS A 37 -5.59 -16.34 2.23
C HIS A 37 -4.52 -15.62 3.08
N THR A 38 -3.51 -16.32 3.59
CA THR A 38 -2.41 -15.70 4.38
C THR A 38 -1.49 -14.84 3.52
N ALA A 39 -1.12 -15.32 2.33
CA ALA A 39 -0.31 -14.58 1.37
C ALA A 39 -1.02 -13.31 0.89
N THR A 40 -2.33 -13.40 0.64
CA THR A 40 -3.20 -12.27 0.30
C THR A 40 -3.19 -11.21 1.40
N ALA A 41 -3.35 -11.64 2.65
CA ALA A 41 -3.42 -10.73 3.77
C ALA A 41 -2.11 -9.96 4.00
N VAL A 42 -0.95 -10.60 3.78
CA VAL A 42 0.34 -9.90 3.90
C VAL A 42 0.61 -9.04 2.67
N LEU A 43 0.35 -9.52 1.46
CA LEU A 43 0.49 -8.75 0.22
C LEU A 43 -0.34 -7.47 0.25
N GLY A 44 -1.62 -7.58 0.65
CA GLY A 44 -2.52 -6.44 0.74
C GLY A 44 -2.06 -5.41 1.77
N ARG A 45 -1.59 -5.84 2.96
CA ARG A 45 -1.02 -4.93 3.96
C ARG A 45 0.24 -4.23 3.45
N THR A 46 1.10 -4.95 2.74
CA THR A 46 2.31 -4.35 2.14
C THR A 46 1.95 -3.32 1.08
N LEU A 47 0.97 -3.60 0.21
CA LEU A 47 0.50 -2.64 -0.80
C LEU A 47 -0.09 -1.38 -0.15
N VAL A 48 -0.99 -1.54 0.81
CA VAL A 48 -1.60 -0.42 1.55
C VAL A 48 -0.54 0.41 2.27
N GLY A 49 0.40 -0.24 2.95
CA GLY A 49 1.51 0.45 3.61
C GLY A 49 2.42 1.19 2.63
N THR A 50 2.69 0.60 1.47
CA THR A 50 3.51 1.22 0.41
C THR A 50 2.83 2.45 -0.15
N LEU A 51 1.53 2.38 -0.47
CA LEU A 51 0.75 3.51 -0.97
C LEU A 51 0.68 4.66 0.05
N LEU A 52 0.47 4.35 1.33
CA LEU A 52 0.47 5.36 2.39
C LEU A 52 1.84 6.02 2.60
N LEU A 53 2.94 5.31 2.33
CA LEU A 53 4.29 5.87 2.37
C LEU A 53 4.56 6.73 1.13
N ALA A 54 4.27 6.19 -0.05
CA ALA A 54 4.48 6.83 -1.34
C ALA A 54 3.66 8.12 -1.50
N SER A 55 2.48 8.23 -0.86
CA SER A 55 1.70 9.46 -0.83
C SER A 55 2.39 10.64 -0.13
N ASN A 56 3.52 10.40 0.55
CA ASN A 56 4.33 11.46 1.16
C ASN A 56 5.57 11.83 0.32
N SER A 57 5.82 11.10 -0.77
CA SER A 57 6.93 11.37 -1.70
C SER A 57 6.67 12.63 -2.52
N LYS A 58 7.75 13.25 -3.01
CA LYS A 58 7.66 14.49 -3.79
C LYS A 58 8.13 14.26 -5.23
N GLY A 59 7.43 14.86 -6.18
CA GLY A 59 7.81 14.80 -7.59
C GLY A 59 7.68 13.39 -8.15
N ASP A 60 8.77 12.86 -8.73
CA ASP A 60 8.81 11.58 -9.44
C ASP A 60 9.54 10.48 -8.64
N GLU A 61 9.56 10.65 -7.32
CA GLU A 61 10.15 9.70 -6.39
C GLU A 61 9.36 8.38 -6.38
N ARG A 62 10.11 7.27 -6.36
CA ARG A 62 9.57 5.92 -6.20
C ARG A 62 10.05 5.32 -4.91
N LEU A 63 9.17 4.60 -4.24
CA LEU A 63 9.45 3.92 -3.00
C LEU A 63 9.16 2.42 -3.15
N ARG A 64 10.12 1.61 -2.71
CA ARG A 64 10.02 0.16 -2.68
C ARG A 64 10.04 -0.33 -1.25
N VAL A 65 8.99 -1.05 -0.85
CA VAL A 65 8.91 -1.76 0.42
C VAL A 65 9.18 -3.24 0.18
N GLU A 66 10.09 -3.81 0.97
CA GLU A 66 10.45 -5.22 0.91
C GLU A 66 10.30 -5.84 2.29
N ILE A 67 9.50 -6.92 2.37
CA ILE A 67 9.39 -7.75 3.56
C ILE A 67 10.17 -9.03 3.31
N LEU A 68 11.21 -9.24 4.10
CA LEU A 68 12.07 -10.41 4.07
C LEU A 68 11.62 -11.40 5.15
N GLY A 69 10.86 -12.41 4.75
CA GLY A 69 10.45 -13.51 5.61
C GLY A 69 11.25 -14.78 5.33
N THR A 70 11.51 -15.57 6.38
CA THR A 70 12.04 -16.93 6.28
C THR A 70 10.94 -18.01 6.21
N GLY A 71 9.68 -17.60 6.20
CA GLY A 71 8.53 -18.49 6.09
C GLY A 71 8.16 -18.85 4.63
N PRO A 72 7.11 -19.65 4.42
CA PRO A 72 6.73 -20.18 3.10
C PRO A 72 6.37 -19.12 2.05
N VAL A 73 5.92 -17.94 2.49
CA VAL A 73 5.63 -16.80 1.61
C VAL A 73 6.93 -16.15 1.08
N GLY A 74 8.05 -16.36 1.77
CA GLY A 74 9.35 -15.82 1.39
C GLY A 74 9.38 -14.30 1.42
N ARG A 75 9.74 -13.73 0.27
CA ARG A 75 9.89 -12.29 0.09
C ARG A 75 8.66 -11.66 -0.56
N ILE A 76 8.25 -10.52 -0.04
CA ILE A 76 7.18 -9.69 -0.62
C ILE A 76 7.77 -8.34 -0.99
N ILE A 77 7.49 -7.87 -2.20
CA ILE A 77 7.94 -6.57 -2.69
C ILE A 77 6.71 -5.81 -3.17
N ALA A 78 6.60 -4.55 -2.78
CA ALA A 78 5.66 -3.59 -3.34
C ALA A 78 6.41 -2.30 -3.68
N GLU A 79 6.02 -1.67 -4.78
CA GLU A 79 6.57 -0.40 -5.24
C GLU A 79 5.40 0.56 -5.48
N GLY A 80 5.59 1.82 -5.11
CA GLY A 80 4.63 2.89 -5.34
C GLY A 80 5.36 4.19 -5.63
N ASP A 81 4.68 5.12 -6.29
CA ASP A 81 5.20 6.45 -6.61
C ASP A 81 4.34 7.56 -5.99
N ALA A 82 4.74 8.81 -6.17
CA ALA A 82 4.04 9.95 -5.58
C ALA A 82 2.63 10.18 -6.16
N TYR A 83 2.24 9.50 -7.23
CA TYR A 83 0.94 9.64 -7.89
C TYR A 83 -0.08 8.58 -7.42
N GLY A 84 0.35 7.61 -6.61
CA GLY A 84 -0.50 6.54 -6.07
C GLY A 84 -0.33 5.25 -6.85
#